data_AF-A0A1I2L419-F1
#
_entry.id   AF-A0A1I2L419-F1
#
_cell.length_a   1.000
_cell.length_b   1.000
_cell.length_c   1.000
_cell.angle_alpha   90.00
_cell.angle_beta   90.00
_cell.angle_gamma   90.00
#
_symmetry.space_group_name_H-M   'P 1'
#
loop_
_entity.id
_entity.type
_entity.pdbx_description
1 polymer ?
#
loop_
_entity_poly.entity_id
_entity_poly.type
_entity_poly.pdbx_seq_one_letter_code
_entity_poly.pdbx_strand_id
1 'polypeptide(L)'
;MYLIPLVLFMFPMLAFVMGVLGRALFNKLFIAPAIVFGLSLMAQFLYLSFSFFTWTLIYTALAFSGSLIAHFLLRKFQPSRKVQKTSMIILLGAVLIPAFIFTISRPVNAVLMEKKVEKHLLEEEYSSSDIYSIETFNDGKRNTSRTEPIIAEVVFTNDPGHTYRYIELKKENRVVQMCEYERSPNFFTNEYTEERPHMVRGCFE
;
A
#
# COMPACT_ATOMS: atom_id res chain seq x y z
N MET A 1 -10.02 12.57 -4.28
CA MET A 1 -10.95 13.46 -3.54
C MET A 1 -11.74 12.76 -2.41
N TYR A 2 -11.78 11.42 -2.32
CA TYR A 2 -12.56 10.69 -1.30
C TYR A 2 -11.88 10.53 0.09
N LEU A 3 -10.64 11.01 0.24
CA LEU A 3 -9.83 10.74 1.42
C LEU A 3 -10.29 11.52 2.67
N ILE A 4 -10.75 12.77 2.47
CA ILE A 4 -11.27 13.63 3.55
C ILE A 4 -12.53 13.04 4.21
N PRO A 5 -13.60 12.69 3.48
CA PRO A 5 -14.80 12.13 4.11
C PRO A 5 -14.55 10.77 4.78
N LEU A 6 -13.62 9.98 4.25
CA LEU A 6 -13.24 8.68 4.82
C LEU A 6 -12.62 8.85 6.21
N VAL A 7 -11.64 9.75 6.34
CA VAL A 7 -10.89 10.01 7.58
C VAL A 7 -11.74 10.72 8.63
N LEU A 8 -12.62 11.63 8.23
CA LEU A 8 -13.43 12.44 9.15
C LEU A 8 -14.75 11.80 9.58
N PHE A 9 -15.33 10.90 8.80
CA PHE A 9 -16.64 10.32 9.12
C PHE A 9 -16.60 8.80 9.21
N MET A 10 -16.12 8.11 8.18
CA MET A 10 -16.19 6.66 8.11
C MET A 10 -15.32 5.97 9.17
N PHE A 11 -14.05 6.36 9.29
CA PHE A 11 -13.15 5.76 10.28
C PHE A 11 -13.53 6.03 11.74
N PRO A 12 -13.91 7.27 12.14
CA PRO A 12 -14.46 7.54 13.47
C PRO A 12 -15.68 6.68 13.80
N MET A 13 -16.63 6.57 12.86
CA MET A 13 -17.85 5.79 13.05
C MET A 13 -17.53 4.30 13.22
N LEU A 14 -16.64 3.75 12.38
CA LEU A 14 -16.18 2.37 12.48
C LEU A 14 -15.46 2.11 13.80
N ALA A 15 -14.56 3.00 14.23
CA ALA A 15 -13.85 2.86 15.50
C ALA A 15 -14.82 2.81 16.69
N PHE A 16 -15.82 3.69 16.72
CA PHE A 16 -16.85 3.69 17.75
C PHE A 16 -17.70 2.41 17.75
N VAL A 17 -18.17 1.98 16.57
CA VAL A 17 -18.95 0.74 16.42
C VAL A 17 -18.13 -0.48 16.83
N MET A 18 -16.86 -0.54 16.47
CA MET A 18 -15.93 -1.59 16.91
C MET A 18 -15.75 -1.59 18.44
N GLY A 19 -15.76 -0.42 19.07
CA GLY A 19 -15.81 -0.28 20.53
C GLY A 19 -17.04 -0.95 21.14
N VAL A 20 -18.23 -0.62 20.63
CA VAL A 20 -19.52 -1.18 21.08
C VAL A 20 -19.57 -2.69 20.88
N LEU A 21 -19.27 -3.15 19.66
CA LEU A 21 -19.28 -4.57 19.30
C LEU A 21 -18.23 -5.36 20.08
N GLY A 22 -17.02 -4.83 20.21
CA GLY A 22 -15.97 -5.49 20.95
C GLY A 22 -16.31 -5.61 22.44
N ARG A 23 -16.99 -4.63 23.04
CA ARG A 23 -17.51 -4.78 24.40
C ARG A 23 -18.56 -5.89 24.49
N ALA A 24 -19.50 -5.94 23.54
CA ALA A 24 -20.52 -6.97 23.47
C ALA A 24 -19.92 -8.38 23.35
N LEU A 25 -18.88 -8.53 22.52
CA LEU A 25 -18.24 -9.82 22.23
C LEU A 25 -17.26 -10.26 23.32
N PHE A 26 -16.42 -9.34 23.82
CA PHE A 26 -15.31 -9.69 24.71
C PHE A 26 -15.60 -9.48 26.19
N ASN A 27 -16.67 -8.76 26.55
CA ASN A 27 -17.03 -8.43 27.93
C ASN A 27 -15.87 -7.77 28.73
N LYS A 28 -14.87 -7.24 28.04
CA LYS A 28 -13.71 -6.52 28.59
C LYS A 28 -13.66 -5.15 27.94
N LEU A 29 -13.51 -4.12 28.76
CA LEU A 29 -13.66 -2.73 28.33
C LEU A 29 -12.50 -2.28 27.41
N PHE A 30 -11.31 -2.85 27.61
CA PHE A 30 -10.06 -2.44 26.96
C PHE A 30 -9.66 -3.27 25.74
N ILE A 31 -10.29 -4.43 25.48
CA ILE A 31 -9.87 -5.31 24.37
C ILE A 31 -10.12 -4.65 23.01
N ALA A 32 -11.32 -4.11 22.78
CA ALA A 32 -11.65 -3.49 21.50
C ALA A 32 -10.79 -2.24 21.22
N PRO A 33 -10.60 -1.31 22.17
CA PRO A 33 -9.70 -0.17 22.00
C PRO A 33 -8.25 -0.59 21.73
N ALA A 34 -7.76 -1.63 22.41
CA ALA A 34 -6.40 -2.13 22.17
C ALA A 34 -6.22 -2.69 20.75
N ILE A 35 -7.23 -3.39 20.21
CA ILE A 35 -7.22 -3.86 18.81
C ILE A 35 -7.21 -2.67 17.84
N VAL A 36 -8.09 -1.69 18.05
CA VAL A 36 -8.15 -0.48 17.20
C VAL A 36 -6.82 0.28 17.24
N PHE A 37 -6.22 0.43 18.42
CA PHE A 37 -4.91 1.05 18.58
C PHE A 37 -3.82 0.27 17.84
N GLY A 38 -3.74 -1.05 18.03
CA GLY A 38 -2.73 -1.89 17.39
C GLY A 38 -2.82 -1.87 15.85
N LEU A 39 -4.03 -1.93 15.29
CA LEU A 39 -4.23 -1.86 13.85
C LEU A 39 -3.92 -0.47 13.28
N SER A 40 -4.32 0.58 14.00
CA SER A 40 -4.02 1.96 13.59
C SER A 40 -2.53 2.26 13.66
N LEU A 41 -1.83 1.73 14.67
CA LEU A 41 -0.38 1.85 14.82
C LEU A 41 0.36 1.08 13.72
N MET A 42 -0.08 -0.13 13.38
CA MET A 42 0.46 -0.86 12.21
C MET A 42 0.28 -0.05 10.92
N ALA A 43 -0.91 0.55 10.70
CA ALA A 43 -1.15 1.41 9.56
C ALA A 43 -0.22 2.64 9.58
N GLN A 44 0.04 3.24 10.74
CA GLN A 44 0.99 4.35 10.86
C GLN A 44 2.39 3.97 10.39
N PHE A 45 2.89 2.79 10.76
CA PHE A 45 4.21 2.32 10.29
C PHE A 45 4.27 2.15 8.76
N LEU A 46 3.13 1.93 8.10
CA LEU A 46 3.07 1.83 6.63
C LEU A 46 3.05 3.19 5.93
N TYR A 47 2.46 4.23 6.55
CA TYR A 47 2.28 5.55 5.93
C TYR A 47 3.24 6.64 6.45
N LEU A 48 4.03 6.36 7.50
CA LEU A 48 5.12 7.20 8.05
C LEU A 48 4.81 8.70 8.23
N SER A 49 3.56 9.07 8.50
CA SER A 49 3.17 10.48 8.70
C SER A 49 2.81 10.79 10.14
N PHE A 50 3.36 11.88 10.68
CA PHE A 50 3.12 12.33 12.06
C PHE A 50 1.63 12.62 12.32
N SER A 51 0.91 13.15 11.32
CA SER A 51 -0.53 13.41 11.38
C SER A 51 -1.34 12.13 11.68
N PHE A 52 -0.85 10.97 11.24
CA PHE A 52 -1.52 9.68 11.44
C PHE A 52 -1.54 9.22 12.90
N PHE A 53 -0.56 9.65 13.71
CA PHE A 53 -0.54 9.35 15.14
C PHE A 53 -1.68 10.03 15.88
N THR A 54 -1.96 11.30 15.56
CA THR A 54 -3.09 12.05 16.13
C THR A 54 -4.42 11.34 15.86
N TRP A 55 -4.63 10.88 14.62
CA TRP A 55 -5.82 10.11 14.26
C TRP A 55 -5.91 8.77 14.98
N THR A 56 -4.78 8.07 15.15
CA THR A 56 -4.70 6.82 15.92
C THR A 56 -5.19 7.00 17.36
N LEU A 57 -4.79 8.09 18.02
CA LEU A 57 -5.26 8.42 19.37
C LEU A 57 -6.76 8.73 19.39
N ILE A 58 -7.25 9.52 18.43
CA ILE A 58 -8.67 9.88 18.31
C ILE A 58 -9.53 8.62 18.12
N TYR A 59 -9.16 7.74 17.19
CA TYR A 59 -9.91 6.51 16.90
C TYR A 59 -9.90 5.54 18.09
N THR A 60 -8.77 5.46 18.80
CA THR A 60 -8.67 4.64 20.02
C THR A 60 -9.58 5.19 21.13
N ALA A 61 -9.63 6.51 21.32
CA ALA A 61 -10.50 7.16 22.28
C ALA A 61 -11.99 6.95 21.94
N LEU A 62 -12.35 6.99 20.65
CA LEU A 62 -13.71 6.70 20.18
C LEU A 62 -14.09 5.23 20.38
N ALA A 63 -13.18 4.29 20.11
CA ALA A 63 -13.42 2.88 20.41
C ALA A 63 -13.60 2.65 21.92
N PHE A 64 -12.83 3.38 22.74
CA PHE A 64 -12.96 3.34 24.20
C PHE A 64 -14.31 3.88 24.66
N SER A 65 -14.76 5.02 24.14
CA SER A 65 -16.07 5.60 24.50
C SER A 65 -17.23 4.70 24.07
N GLY A 66 -17.17 4.09 22.89
CA GLY A 66 -18.15 3.10 22.44
C GLY A 66 -18.21 1.87 23.36
N SER A 67 -17.04 1.35 23.77
CA SER A 67 -16.95 0.24 24.72
C SER A 67 -17.47 0.60 26.12
N LEU A 68 -17.24 1.83 26.57
CA LEU A 68 -17.74 2.35 27.85
C LEU A 68 -19.28 2.45 27.83
N ILE A 69 -19.86 3.04 26.78
CA ILE A 69 -21.33 3.13 26.62
C ILE A 69 -21.94 1.73 26.59
N ALA A 70 -21.36 0.82 25.80
CA ALA A 70 -21.81 -0.55 25.72
C ALA A 70 -21.68 -1.30 27.06
N HIS A 71 -20.69 -0.97 27.90
CA HIS A 71 -20.56 -1.57 29.22
C HIS A 71 -21.76 -1.24 30.13
N PHE A 72 -22.23 0.01 30.09
CA PHE A 72 -23.40 0.43 30.85
C PHE A 72 -24.69 -0.17 30.28
N LEU A 73 -24.85 -0.18 28.95
CA LEU A 73 -26.07 -0.66 28.29
C LEU A 73 -26.21 -2.20 28.30
N LEU A 74 -25.12 -2.93 28.08
CA LEU A 74 -25.12 -4.39 27.93
C LEU A 74 -24.80 -5.13 29.23
N ARG A 75 -24.86 -4.46 30.39
CA ARG A 75 -24.52 -5.05 31.70
C ARG A 75 -25.30 -6.34 32.01
N LYS A 76 -26.49 -6.50 31.41
CA LYS A 76 -27.40 -7.66 31.56
C LYS A 76 -27.24 -8.75 30.48
N PHE A 77 -26.62 -8.43 29.34
CA PHE A 77 -26.42 -9.36 28.22
C PHE A 77 -24.96 -9.79 28.16
N GLN A 78 -24.59 -10.80 28.94
CA GLN A 78 -23.26 -11.42 28.87
C GLN A 78 -23.29 -12.68 28.00
N PRO A 79 -22.57 -12.73 26.87
CA PRO A 79 -22.48 -13.93 26.05
C PRO A 79 -21.69 -15.04 26.75
N SER A 80 -21.99 -16.29 26.40
CA SER A 80 -21.28 -17.47 26.90
C SER A 80 -19.81 -17.48 26.49
N ARG A 81 -18.94 -18.02 27.36
CA ARG A 81 -17.48 -18.13 27.16
C ARG A 81 -17.09 -18.87 25.86
N LYS A 82 -17.93 -19.80 25.39
CA LYS A 82 -17.72 -20.49 24.10
C LYS A 82 -17.90 -19.54 22.91
N VAL A 83 -18.98 -18.76 22.92
CA VAL A 83 -19.31 -17.76 21.88
C VAL A 83 -18.22 -16.68 21.79
N GLN A 84 -17.70 -16.27 22.95
CA GLN A 84 -16.61 -15.30 23.02
C GLN A 84 -15.33 -15.79 22.33
N LYS A 85 -14.93 -17.06 22.54
CA LYS A 85 -13.73 -17.63 21.89
C LYS A 85 -13.91 -17.73 20.37
N THR A 86 -15.07 -18.18 19.90
CA THR A 86 -15.35 -18.29 18.46
C THR A 86 -15.38 -16.93 17.78
N SER A 87 -16.02 -15.92 18.39
CA SER A 87 -16.02 -14.57 17.83
C SER A 87 -14.63 -13.95 17.78
N MET A 88 -13.76 -14.21 18.77
CA MET A 88 -12.37 -13.75 18.72
C MET A 88 -11.62 -14.31 17.51
N ILE A 89 -11.73 -15.62 17.27
CA ILE A 89 -11.04 -16.29 16.16
C ILE A 89 -11.54 -15.75 14.81
N ILE A 90 -12.86 -15.58 14.66
CA ILE A 90 -13.46 -15.04 13.43
C ILE A 90 -12.99 -13.61 13.18
N LEU A 91 -12.98 -12.77 14.22
CA LEU A 91 -12.61 -11.35 14.08
C LEU A 91 -11.10 -11.19 13.83
N LEU A 92 -10.27 -12.02 14.46
CA LEU A 92 -8.84 -12.08 14.16
C LEU A 92 -8.60 -12.52 12.72
N GLY A 93 -9.32 -13.57 12.26
CA GLY A 93 -9.24 -14.05 10.87
C GLY A 93 -9.70 -12.99 9.86
N ALA A 94 -10.80 -12.31 10.13
CA ALA A 94 -11.34 -11.25 9.26
C ALA A 94 -10.42 -10.04 9.11
N VAL A 95 -9.47 -9.83 10.04
CA VAL A 95 -8.48 -8.74 9.98
C VAL A 95 -7.16 -9.24 9.41
N LEU A 96 -6.66 -10.38 9.89
CA LEU A 96 -5.38 -10.93 9.47
C LEU A 96 -5.41 -11.41 8.02
N ILE A 97 -6.52 -12.00 7.55
CA ILE A 97 -6.61 -12.49 6.18
C ILE A 97 -6.52 -11.34 5.16
N PRO A 98 -7.29 -10.24 5.26
CA PRO A 98 -7.13 -9.11 4.35
C PRO A 98 -5.79 -8.41 4.48
N ALA A 99 -5.24 -8.27 5.70
CA ALA A 99 -3.90 -7.69 5.89
C ALA A 99 -2.81 -8.54 5.22
N PHE A 100 -2.89 -9.86 5.35
CA PHE A 100 -1.98 -10.80 4.69
C PHE A 100 -2.17 -10.82 3.17
N ILE A 101 -3.42 -10.73 2.69
CA ILE A 101 -3.69 -10.54 1.26
C ILE A 101 -3.08 -9.22 0.80
N PHE A 102 -3.22 -8.12 1.55
CA PHE A 102 -2.68 -6.81 1.19
C PHE A 102 -1.15 -6.80 1.13
N THR A 103 -0.47 -7.47 2.06
CA THR A 103 0.99 -7.58 2.06
C THR A 103 1.51 -8.49 0.96
N ILE A 104 0.75 -9.53 0.57
CA ILE A 104 1.09 -10.41 -0.56
C ILE A 104 0.65 -9.81 -1.89
N SER A 105 -0.33 -8.91 -1.90
CA SER A 105 -0.91 -8.33 -3.11
C SER A 105 -0.08 -7.19 -3.69
N ARG A 106 1.26 -7.23 -3.58
CA ARG A 106 2.03 -6.73 -4.73
C ARG A 106 1.62 -7.62 -5.89
N PRO A 107 0.95 -7.10 -6.93
CA PRO A 107 0.45 -7.94 -8.00
C PRO A 107 1.62 -8.77 -8.53
N VAL A 108 1.47 -10.09 -8.65
CA VAL A 108 2.57 -11.00 -9.03
C VAL A 108 3.32 -10.48 -10.26
N ASN A 109 2.59 -9.87 -11.20
CA ASN A 109 3.11 -9.26 -12.41
C ASN A 109 4.05 -8.07 -12.16
N ALA A 110 3.87 -7.29 -11.10
CA ALA A 110 4.77 -6.21 -10.69
C ALA A 110 6.13 -6.76 -10.24
N VAL A 111 6.12 -7.76 -9.35
CA VAL A 111 7.35 -8.45 -8.91
C VAL A 111 8.05 -9.14 -10.09
N LEU A 112 7.26 -9.71 -11.02
CA LEU A 112 7.80 -10.33 -12.22
C LEU A 112 8.45 -9.29 -13.16
N MET A 113 7.85 -8.10 -13.27
CA MET A 113 8.38 -7.00 -14.07
C MET A 113 9.69 -6.47 -13.47
N GLU A 114 9.75 -6.27 -12.14
CA GLU A 114 10.95 -5.85 -11.42
C GLU A 114 12.14 -6.79 -11.73
N LYS A 115 11.93 -8.12 -11.60
CA LYS A 115 12.95 -9.12 -11.94
C LYS A 115 13.34 -9.14 -13.41
N LYS A 116 12.39 -8.89 -14.31
CA LYS A 116 12.67 -8.83 -15.77
C LYS A 116 13.54 -7.62 -16.10
N VAL A 117 13.26 -6.47 -15.49
CA VAL A 117 14.02 -5.23 -15.67
C VAL A 117 15.41 -5.37 -15.07
N GLU A 118 15.52 -5.89 -13.85
CA GLU A 118 16.81 -6.18 -13.22
C GLU A 118 17.66 -7.09 -14.13
N LYS A 119 17.08 -8.21 -14.60
CA LYS A 119 17.76 -9.11 -15.52
C LYS A 119 18.19 -8.41 -16.82
N HIS A 120 17.32 -7.59 -17.40
CA HIS A 120 17.62 -6.83 -18.61
C HIS A 120 18.80 -5.86 -18.41
N LEU A 121 18.84 -5.15 -17.28
CA LEU A 121 19.93 -4.24 -16.94
C LEU A 121 21.26 -4.98 -16.73
N LEU A 122 21.23 -6.15 -16.07
CA LEU A 122 22.41 -7.01 -15.92
C LEU A 122 22.93 -7.52 -17.28
N GLU A 123 22.04 -7.79 -18.23
CA GLU A 123 22.40 -8.16 -19.61
C GLU A 123 23.01 -6.96 -20.39
N GLU A 124 22.67 -5.73 -20.02
CA GLU A 124 23.26 -4.48 -20.53
C GLU A 124 24.54 -4.05 -19.78
N GLU A 125 25.18 -4.97 -19.07
CA GLU A 125 26.44 -4.77 -18.34
C GLU A 125 26.35 -3.86 -17.10
N TYR A 126 25.16 -3.48 -16.65
CA TYR A 126 25.00 -2.83 -15.34
C TYR A 126 25.26 -3.82 -14.21
N SER A 127 25.87 -3.35 -13.13
CA SER A 127 25.97 -4.12 -11.89
C SER A 127 24.78 -3.83 -10.98
N SER A 128 24.44 -4.76 -10.08
CA SER A 128 23.41 -4.52 -9.07
C SER A 128 23.70 -3.31 -8.17
N SER A 129 24.97 -2.91 -8.02
CA SER A 129 25.35 -1.70 -7.28
C SER A 129 25.08 -0.39 -8.04
N ASP A 130 24.93 -0.45 -9.36
CA ASP A 130 24.61 0.73 -10.18
C ASP A 130 23.11 1.08 -10.11
N ILE A 131 22.28 0.15 -9.63
CA ILE A 131 20.84 0.31 -9.51
C ILE A 131 20.50 0.73 -8.07
N TYR A 132 19.97 1.94 -7.91
CA TYR A 132 19.53 2.44 -6.61
C TYR A 132 18.16 1.87 -6.24
N SER A 133 17.20 1.91 -7.17
CA SER A 133 15.87 1.34 -6.97
C SER A 133 15.21 0.93 -8.28
N ILE A 134 14.33 -0.06 -8.19
CA ILE A 134 13.38 -0.45 -9.23
C ILE A 134 11.99 -0.45 -8.60
N GLU A 135 11.12 0.46 -9.03
CA GLU A 135 9.75 0.58 -8.54
C GLU A 135 8.77 0.33 -9.66
N THR A 136 7.77 -0.51 -9.43
CA THR A 136 6.77 -0.82 -10.45
C THR A 136 5.42 -0.22 -10.10
N PHE A 137 4.76 0.36 -11.09
CA PHE A 137 3.40 0.89 -10.94
C PHE A 137 2.54 0.48 -12.13
N ASN A 138 1.23 0.45 -11.90
CA ASN A 138 0.26 0.31 -12.97
C ASN A 138 -0.01 1.70 -13.52
N ASP A 139 0.47 1.98 -14.73
CA ASP A 139 0.00 3.14 -15.46
C ASP A 139 -1.37 2.78 -16.02
N GLY A 140 -2.42 3.37 -15.45
CA GLY A 140 -3.80 3.13 -15.90
C GLY A 140 -3.93 3.36 -17.41
N LYS A 141 -4.93 2.76 -18.07
CA LYS A 141 -5.10 2.70 -19.53
C LYS A 141 -4.51 3.90 -20.32
N ARG A 142 -3.23 3.82 -20.71
CA ARG A 142 -2.72 4.55 -21.88
C ARG A 142 -3.33 3.92 -23.11
N ASN A 143 -4.36 4.58 -23.65
CA ASN A 143 -5.03 4.48 -24.96
C ASN A 143 -4.75 3.27 -25.88
N THR A 144 -4.55 2.09 -25.29
CA THR A 144 -4.33 0.82 -25.96
C THR A 144 -5.49 -0.05 -25.51
N SER A 145 -6.18 -0.65 -26.46
CA SER A 145 -7.38 -1.45 -26.27
C SER A 145 -7.13 -2.79 -25.54
N ARG A 146 -5.98 -2.93 -24.86
CA ARG A 146 -5.52 -4.14 -24.17
C ARG A 146 -4.89 -3.79 -22.82
N THR A 147 -4.89 -4.80 -21.96
CA THR A 147 -4.40 -4.85 -20.57
C THR A 147 -3.43 -3.74 -20.17
N GLU A 148 -3.72 -3.06 -19.06
CA GLU A 148 -2.87 -2.00 -18.47
C GLU A 148 -1.40 -2.46 -18.39
N PRO A 149 -0.45 -1.73 -19.00
CA PRO A 149 0.95 -2.08 -18.94
C PRO A 149 1.49 -1.81 -17.52
N ILE A 150 2.36 -2.70 -17.06
CA ILE A 150 3.13 -2.49 -15.84
C ILE A 150 4.40 -1.78 -16.27
N ILE A 151 4.62 -0.60 -15.71
CA ILE A 151 5.82 0.19 -15.95
C ILE A 151 6.74 0.00 -14.74
N ALA A 152 8.04 -0.13 -15.00
CA ALA A 152 9.07 -0.07 -13.98
C ALA A 152 9.84 1.24 -14.12
N GLU A 153 9.99 1.94 -13.01
CA GLU A 153 10.85 3.10 -12.84
C GLU A 153 12.16 2.66 -12.21
N VAL A 154 13.26 3.04 -12.85
CA VAL A 154 14.61 2.70 -12.43
C VAL A 154 15.35 3.98 -12.10
N VAL A 155 15.97 4.01 -10.93
CA VAL A 155 16.87 5.07 -10.49
C VAL A 155 18.27 4.46 -10.37
N PHE A 156 19.26 5.12 -10.96
CA PHE A 156 20.65 4.67 -10.91
C PHE A 156 21.41 5.38 -9.77
N THR A 157 22.36 4.69 -9.15
CA THR A 157 23.13 5.16 -7.99
C THR A 157 23.96 6.41 -8.30
N ASN A 158 24.51 6.48 -9.51
CA ASN A 158 25.30 7.61 -10.01
C ASN A 158 24.45 8.75 -10.60
N ASP A 159 23.14 8.55 -10.77
CA ASP A 159 22.20 9.54 -11.31
C ASP A 159 20.85 9.54 -10.56
N PRO A 160 20.85 9.85 -9.24
CA PRO A 160 19.65 9.76 -8.41
C PRO A 160 18.60 10.84 -8.72
N GLY A 161 18.94 11.81 -9.57
CA GLY A 161 18.06 12.93 -9.95
C GLY A 161 17.12 12.61 -11.11
N HIS A 162 17.29 11.47 -11.77
CA HIS A 162 16.51 11.06 -12.93
C HIS A 162 15.93 9.66 -12.75
N THR A 163 14.68 9.51 -13.20
CA THR A 163 13.96 8.24 -13.20
C THR A 163 13.73 7.79 -14.64
N TYR A 164 14.16 6.57 -14.95
CA TYR A 164 14.08 5.96 -16.27
C TYR A 164 12.97 4.92 -16.30
N ARG A 165 12.12 4.95 -17.33
CA ARG A 165 10.95 4.06 -17.43
C ARG A 165 11.21 2.87 -18.35
N TYR A 166 10.74 1.71 -17.94
CA TYR A 166 10.83 0.46 -18.68
C TYR A 166 9.45 -0.18 -18.77
N ILE A 167 9.17 -0.78 -19.93
CA ILE A 167 7.92 -1.48 -20.22
C ILE A 167 8.21 -2.86 -20.79
N GLU A 168 7.34 -3.83 -20.47
CA GLU A 168 7.37 -5.14 -21.12
C GLU A 168 6.48 -5.15 -22.37
N LEU A 169 7.09 -5.37 -23.53
CA LEU A 169 6.39 -5.68 -24.76
C LEU A 169 5.93 -7.14 -24.75
N LYS A 170 4.73 -7.40 -24.21
CA LYS A 170 4.19 -8.77 -24.02
C LYS A 170 4.20 -9.66 -25.27
N LYS A 171 4.08 -9.09 -26.47
CA LYS A 171 4.13 -9.84 -27.73
C LYS A 171 5.52 -10.42 -28.02
N GLU A 172 6.55 -9.69 -27.60
CA GLU A 172 7.96 -10.02 -27.85
C GLU A 172 8.64 -10.61 -26.61
N ASN A 173 7.96 -10.59 -25.46
CA ASN A 173 8.49 -10.99 -24.15
C ASN A 173 9.85 -10.30 -23.86
N ARG A 174 9.93 -9.01 -24.21
CA ARG A 174 11.13 -8.18 -24.11
C ARG A 174 10.83 -6.94 -23.28
N VAL A 175 11.80 -6.57 -22.44
CA VAL A 175 11.81 -5.29 -21.73
C VAL A 175 12.51 -4.25 -22.60
N VAL A 176 11.92 -3.06 -22.69
CA VAL A 176 12.50 -1.92 -23.40
C VAL A 176 12.38 -0.67 -22.56
N GLN A 177 13.37 0.23 -22.67
CA GLN A 177 13.29 1.55 -22.06
C GLN A 177 12.37 2.46 -22.87
N MET A 178 11.49 3.20 -22.20
CA MET A 178 10.60 4.20 -22.80
C MET A 178 11.36 5.51 -23.01
N CYS A 179 10.97 6.29 -24.04
CA CYS A 179 11.51 7.64 -24.29
C CYS A 179 10.96 8.70 -23.32
N GLU A 180 10.73 8.31 -22.07
CA GLU A 180 10.20 9.18 -21.01
C GLU A 180 11.12 9.14 -19.81
N TYR A 181 11.40 10.33 -19.27
CA TYR A 181 12.05 10.46 -17.98
C TYR A 181 11.31 11.49 -17.14
N GLU A 182 11.35 11.29 -15.82
CA GLU A 182 10.79 12.23 -14.86
C GLU A 182 11.84 13.23 -14.42
N ARG A 183 11.48 14.53 -14.44
CA ARG A 183 12.15 15.56 -13.64
C ARG A 183 11.06 16.25 -12.85
N SER A 184 10.85 15.78 -11.62
CA SER A 184 9.75 16.19 -10.75
C SER A 184 9.46 17.69 -10.85
N PRO A 185 8.22 18.12 -11.20
CA PRO A 185 6.98 17.33 -11.27
C PRO A 185 6.54 16.94 -12.70
N ASN A 186 7.38 17.14 -13.72
CA ASN A 186 6.98 17.00 -15.13
C ASN A 186 7.68 15.82 -15.83
N PHE A 187 6.92 15.13 -16.68
CA PHE A 187 7.46 14.15 -17.64
C PHE A 187 7.83 14.84 -18.94
N PHE A 188 8.99 14.50 -19.46
CA PHE A 188 9.45 15.01 -20.75
C PHE A 188 9.76 13.81 -21.66
N THR A 189 9.21 13.83 -22.86
CA THR A 189 9.66 12.96 -23.96
C THR A 189 10.91 13.57 -24.56
N ASN A 190 12.03 12.85 -24.56
CA ASN A 190 13.26 13.32 -25.22
C ASN A 190 14.16 12.17 -25.64
N GLU A 191 14.99 12.48 -26.63
CA GLU A 191 16.13 11.68 -27.06
C GLU A 191 17.28 11.71 -26.03
N TYR A 192 18.25 10.82 -26.23
CA TYR A 192 19.51 10.76 -25.46
C TYR A 192 20.23 12.13 -25.42
N THR A 193 20.69 12.53 -24.24
CA THR A 193 21.55 13.71 -24.03
C THR A 193 22.77 13.34 -23.19
N GLU A 194 23.87 14.08 -23.30
CA GLU A 194 25.07 13.86 -22.46
C GLU A 194 24.80 14.01 -20.96
N GLU A 195 23.77 14.78 -20.59
CA GLU A 195 23.30 14.93 -19.21
C GLU A 195 22.55 13.68 -18.68
N ARG A 196 22.26 12.69 -19.54
CA ARG A 196 21.46 11.49 -19.22
C ARG A 196 22.15 10.23 -19.75
N PRO A 197 23.20 9.77 -19.06
CA PRO A 197 24.04 8.67 -19.54
C PRO A 197 23.29 7.34 -19.64
N HIS A 198 22.16 7.17 -18.93
CA HIS A 198 21.39 5.92 -18.90
C HIS A 198 20.19 5.89 -19.86
N MET A 199 19.94 6.96 -20.63
CA MET A 199 18.93 6.93 -21.69
C MET A 199 19.47 6.16 -22.90
N VAL A 200 18.74 5.17 -23.41
CA VAL A 200 19.15 4.35 -24.54
C VAL A 200 18.77 5.04 -25.85
N ARG A 201 19.66 5.02 -26.83
CA ARG A 201 19.35 5.50 -28.19
C ARG A 201 18.31 4.58 -28.83
N GLY A 202 17.20 5.13 -29.33
CA GLY A 202 16.11 4.34 -29.92
C GLY A 202 15.19 3.71 -28.87
N CYS A 203 14.96 4.40 -27.76
CA CYS A 203 13.95 4.07 -26.76
C CYS A 203 12.54 3.96 -27.40
N PHE A 204 11.62 3.32 -26.67
CA PHE A 204 10.26 3.06 -27.13
C PHE A 204 9.35 4.29 -26.87
N GLU A 205 8.77 4.85 -27.93
CA GLU A 205 7.78 5.94 -27.88
C GLU A 205 6.36 5.48 -27.51
#